data_AF-A0A916TQX5-F1
#
_entry.id   AF-A0A916TQX5-F1
#
_cell.length_a   1.000
_cell.length_b   1.000
_cell.length_c   1.000
_cell.angle_alpha   90.00
_cell.angle_beta   90.00
_cell.angle_gamma   90.00
#
_symmetry.space_group_name_H-M   'P 1'
#
loop_
_entity.id
_entity.type
_entity.pdbx_description
1 polymer ?
#
loop_
_entity_poly.entity_id
_entity_poly.type
_entity_poly.pdbx_seq_one_letter_code
_entity_poly.pdbx_strand_id
1 'polypeptide(L)' 'MPPRKPAPRSDELFRSQLDNMIDMEHALVKLAGLIDWSRFDEAYGASITSRGVPAFQRG' A
#
# COMPACT_ATOMS: atom_id res chain seq x y z
N MET A 1 -22.81 16.20 -21.03
CA MET A 1 -22.40 16.51 -19.64
C MET A 1 -21.17 15.67 -19.34
N PRO A 2 -20.04 16.27 -18.91
CA PRO A 2 -18.87 15.50 -18.50
C PRO A 2 -19.17 14.73 -17.20
N PRO A 3 -18.67 13.49 -17.04
CA PRO A 3 -18.93 12.69 -15.85
C PRO A 3 -18.35 13.38 -14.62
N ARG A 4 -19.17 13.50 -13.58
CA ARG A 4 -18.79 14.06 -12.28
C ARG A 4 -17.72 13.14 -11.67
N LYS A 5 -16.55 13.69 -11.32
CA LYS A 5 -15.50 12.94 -10.62
C LYS A 5 -16.10 12.32 -9.35
N PRO A 6 -15.82 11.04 -9.03
CA PRO A 6 -16.31 10.43 -7.80
C PRO A 6 -15.86 11.29 -6.62
N ALA A 7 -16.77 11.61 -5.71
CA ALA A 7 -16.40 12.26 -4.46
C ALA A 7 -15.49 11.29 -3.68
N PRO A 8 -14.39 11.77 -3.06
CA PRO A 8 -13.55 10.94 -2.21
C PRO A 8 -14.43 10.34 -1.12
N ARG A 9 -14.33 9.02 -0.92
CA ARG A 9 -15.10 8.35 0.13
C ARG A 9 -14.56 8.81 1.49
N SER A 10 -15.44 9.05 2.44
CA SER A 10 -15.11 9.64 3.74
C SER A 10 -14.11 8.83 4.57
N ASP A 11 -13.93 7.55 4.27
CA ASP A 11 -12.93 6.65 4.87
C ASP A 11 -11.49 6.88 4.35
N GLU A 12 -11.32 7.55 3.21
CA GLU A 12 -10.00 7.95 2.70
C GLU A 12 -9.40 9.12 3.50
N LEU A 13 -10.24 9.92 4.17
CA LEU A 13 -9.81 11.11 4.92
C LEU A 13 -8.96 10.77 6.15
N PHE A 14 -9.03 9.51 6.63
CA PHE A 14 -8.37 9.05 7.85
C PHE A 14 -7.35 7.94 7.62
N ARG A 15 -7.01 7.62 6.36
CA ARG A 15 -5.82 6.81 6.10
C ARG A 15 -4.59 7.69 6.29
N SER A 16 -4.12 7.75 7.53
CA SER A 16 -2.78 8.26 7.79
C SER A 16 -1.81 7.40 6.99
N GLN A 17 -1.15 8.01 6.02
CA GLN A 17 -0.09 7.37 5.26
C GLN A 17 0.97 6.88 6.25
N LEU A 18 1.50 5.68 6.04
CA LEU A 18 2.50 5.10 6.93
C LEU A 18 3.71 6.05 7.11
N ASP A 19 4.11 6.73 6.03
CA ASP A 19 5.17 7.74 6.03
C ASP A 19 4.91 8.92 6.98
N ASN A 20 3.64 9.22 7.29
CA ASN A 20 3.28 10.26 8.25
C ASN A 20 3.34 9.76 9.71
N MET A 21 3.40 8.44 9.92
CA MET A 21 3.43 7.82 11.25
C MET A 21 4.83 7.41 11.68
N ILE A 22 5.74 7.17 10.74
CA ILE A 22 7.08 6.63 11.02
C ILE A 22 8.16 7.68 10.80
N ASP A 23 9.26 7.57 11.56
CA ASP A 23 10.46 8.35 11.29
C ASP A 23 11.12 7.84 10.01
N MET A 24 11.07 8.66 8.95
CA MET A 24 11.65 8.32 7.65
C MET A 24 13.19 8.27 7.67
N GLU A 25 13.84 8.86 8.67
CA GLU A 25 15.30 8.79 8.85
C GLU A 25 15.76 7.53 9.56
N HIS A 26 14.82 6.74 10.07
CA HIS A 26 15.09 5.49 10.77
C HIS A 26 15.83 4.49 9.87
N ALA A 27 16.80 3.78 10.45
CA ALA A 27 17.68 2.87 9.72
C ALA A 27 16.93 1.78 8.92
N LEU A 28 15.78 1.31 9.42
CA LEU A 28 14.95 0.33 8.70
C LEU A 28 14.26 0.91 7.46
N VAL A 29 13.87 2.20 7.47
CA VAL A 29 13.29 2.86 6.30
C VAL A 29 14.35 3.01 5.22
N LYS A 30 15.55 3.46 5.61
CA LYS A 30 16.71 3.54 4.71
C LYS A 30 17.09 2.18 4.13
N LEU A 31 17.10 1.13 4.97
CA LEU A 31 17.37 -0.24 4.52
C LEU A 31 16.31 -0.72 3.53
N ALA A 32 15.04 -0.46 3.80
CA ALA A 32 13.94 -0.82 2.89
C ALA A 32 14.11 -0.17 1.51
N GLY A 33 14.61 1.07 1.44
CA GLY A 33 14.92 1.75 0.17
C GLY A 33 16.01 1.10 -0.67
N LEU A 34 16.83 0.22 -0.09
CA LEU A 34 17.89 -0.51 -0.79
C LEU A 34 17.44 -1.88 -1.32
N ILE A 35 16.25 -2.34 -0.93
CA ILE A 35 15.71 -3.63 -1.33
C ILE A 35 15.07 -3.50 -2.72
N ASP A 36 15.42 -4.42 -3.63
CA ASP A 36 14.75 -4.58 -4.92
C ASP A 36 13.37 -5.24 -4.72
N TRP A 37 12.37 -4.43 -4.38
CA TRP A 37 11.02 -4.90 -4.11
C TRP A 37 10.36 -5.58 -5.31
N SER A 38 10.70 -5.18 -6.55
CA SER A 38 10.14 -5.80 -7.76
C SER A 38 10.52 -7.27 -7.85
N ARG A 39 11.77 -7.62 -7.53
CA ARG A 39 12.20 -9.02 -7.47
C ARG A 39 11.47 -9.82 -6.39
N PHE A 40 11.17 -9.21 -5.25
CA PHE A 40 10.38 -9.85 -4.20
C PHE A 40 8.93 -10.08 -4.65
N ASP A 41 8.31 -9.11 -5.32
CA ASP A 41 6.97 -9.25 -5.86
C ASP A 41 6.88 -10.35 -6.94
N GLU A 42 7.90 -10.49 -7.79
CA GLU A 42 7.95 -11.58 -8.77
C GLU A 42 8.10 -12.95 -8.11
N ALA A 43 8.95 -13.05 -7.09
CA ALA A 43 9.22 -14.32 -6.41
C ALA A 43 8.08 -14.75 -5.48
N TYR A 44 7.38 -13.80 -4.85
CA TYR A 44 6.42 -14.07 -3.77
C TYR A 44 5.01 -13.53 -4.02
N GLY A 45 4.80 -12.62 -4.97
CA GLY A 45 3.52 -11.95 -5.20
C GLY A 45 2.37 -12.89 -5.54
N ALA A 46 2.64 -13.98 -6.27
CA ALA A 46 1.63 -14.99 -6.58
C ALA A 46 1.12 -15.75 -5.33
N SER A 47 1.94 -15.84 -4.28
CA SER A 47 1.59 -16.59 -3.06
C SER A 47 0.61 -15.84 -2.16
N ILE A 48 0.60 -14.50 -2.23
CA ILE A 48 -0.24 -13.61 -1.42
C ILE A 48 -1.71 -13.63 -1.90
N THR A 49 -1.95 -13.93 -3.19
CA THR A 49 -3.31 -14.03 -3.74
C THR A 49 -4.04 -15.29 -3.26
N SER A 50 -3.32 -16.36 -2.91
CA SER A 50 -3.92 -17.67 -2.57
C SER A 50 -4.40 -17.79 -1.12
N ARG A 51 -3.86 -17.00 -0.20
CA ARG A 51 -4.25 -16.97 1.22
C ARG A 51 -4.67 -15.55 1.55
N GLY A 52 -5.95 -15.29 1.26
CA GLY A 52 -6.54 -13.96 1.21
C GLY A 52 -5.99 -13.00 2.27
N VAL A 53 -5.38 -11.92 1.78
CA VAL A 53 -5.23 -10.71 2.57
C VAL A 53 -6.65 -10.21 2.84
N PRO A 54 -7.13 -10.15 4.10
CA PRO A 54 -8.48 -9.68 4.39
C PRO A 54 -8.76 -8.25 3.90
N ALA A 55 -7.69 -7.50 3.56
CA ALA A 55 -7.76 -6.15 3.02
C ALA A 55 -8.15 -6.07 1.51
N PHE A 56 -8.20 -7.19 0.79
CA PHE A 56 -8.55 -7.22 -0.65
C PHE A 56 -9.99 -7.67 -0.95
N GLN A 57 -10.86 -7.80 0.05
CA GLN A 57 -12.30 -7.87 -0.21
C GLN A 57 -12.84 -6.48 -0.57
N ARG A 58 -12.73 -6.15 -1.85
CA ARG A 58 -13.51 -5.10 -2.50
C ARG A 58 -14.95 -5.65 -2.65
N GLY A 59 -15.93 -4.91 -2.16
CA GLY A 59 -17.35 -5.31 -2.12
C GLY A 59 -18.03 -5.42 -3.47
#